data_AF-A0A842NZT6-F1
#
_entry.id   AF-A0A842NZT6-F1
#
_cell.length_a   1.000
_cell.length_b   1.000
_cell.length_c   1.000
_cell.angle_alpha   90.00
_cell.angle_beta   90.00
_cell.angle_gamma   90.00
#
_symmetry.space_group_name_H-M   'P 1'
#
loop_
_entity.id
_entity.type
_entity.pdbx_description
1 polymer ?
#
loop_
_entity_poly.entity_id
_entity_poly.type
_entity_poly.pdbx_seq_one_letter_code
_entity_poly.pdbx_strand_id
1 'polypeptide(L)'
;KLRMETECENLDVESWNVVADLPGAIDDEMVIYGGHYDGHDIAVGALDDATGAVCVMEAARVLAREREHLQRSIRFIAFAAEEIGLYGSRAYVAEHEEEMEDVRFMLNFDGAGRSGRQGFGLHGWPKLERFFGDVASAIGVDIPISQGVSPYSDHWPFLLKGIPTSGMGDPEEARRRGGRGYGHTMHDTVDKADLRAQRECVANSSLAAVRILNTDDWPVSHRTQEEIEELVKGRGYDETLALGAWLKDYLTERRGQLRPEAKAYLDRLTASWEESI
;
A
#
# COMPACT_ATOMS: atom_id res chain seq x y z
N LYS A 1 -24.61 -32.48 -9.73
CA LYS A 1 -24.77 -31.10 -10.27
C LYS A 1 -24.78 -30.15 -9.09
N LEU A 2 -23.90 -29.14 -9.08
CA LEU A 2 -23.90 -28.04 -8.11
C LEU A 2 -24.73 -26.90 -8.70
N ARG A 3 -25.61 -26.28 -7.91
CA ARG A 3 -26.28 -25.02 -8.24
C ARG A 3 -25.77 -23.99 -7.24
N MET A 4 -25.24 -22.88 -7.73
CA MET A 4 -24.77 -21.76 -6.93
C MET A 4 -25.63 -20.55 -7.30
N GLU A 5 -26.13 -19.85 -6.30
CA GLU A 5 -26.96 -18.65 -6.44
C GLU A 5 -26.30 -17.52 -5.67
N THR A 6 -26.25 -16.34 -6.28
CA THR A 6 -25.71 -15.13 -5.67
C THR A 6 -26.70 -13.98 -5.86
N GLU A 7 -26.87 -13.20 -4.79
CA GLU A 7 -27.76 -12.04 -4.71
C GLU A 7 -26.95 -10.74 -4.53
N CYS A 8 -25.68 -10.73 -4.93
CA CYS A 8 -24.82 -9.56 -4.83
C CYS A 8 -25.34 -8.42 -5.70
N GLU A 9 -25.29 -7.20 -5.16
CA GLU A 9 -25.66 -5.96 -5.84
C GLU A 9 -24.46 -5.00 -5.83
N ASN A 10 -24.30 -4.22 -6.91
CA ASN A 10 -23.34 -3.12 -6.96
C ASN A 10 -24.02 -1.84 -6.51
N LEU A 11 -23.48 -1.20 -5.47
CA LEU A 11 -24.04 0.03 -4.91
C LEU A 11 -23.13 1.21 -5.22
N ASP A 12 -23.73 2.36 -5.49
CA ASP A 12 -23.01 3.63 -5.54
C ASP A 12 -22.70 4.05 -4.10
N VAL A 13 -21.42 4.19 -3.79
CA VAL A 13 -20.92 4.55 -2.47
C VAL A 13 -19.93 5.70 -2.59
N GLU A 14 -20.02 6.65 -1.67
CA GLU A 14 -19.02 7.71 -1.52
C GLU A 14 -18.04 7.30 -0.43
N SER A 15 -16.76 7.53 -0.69
CA SER A 15 -15.69 7.30 0.27
C SER A 15 -14.58 8.34 0.07
N TRP A 16 -13.71 8.49 1.07
CA TRP A 16 -12.69 9.54 1.09
C TRP A 16 -11.36 9.00 1.58
N ASN A 17 -10.29 9.35 0.86
CA ASN A 17 -8.95 9.29 1.42
C ASN A 17 -8.80 10.41 2.46
N VAL A 18 -8.07 10.13 3.54
CA VAL A 18 -7.69 11.15 4.52
C VAL A 18 -6.21 11.45 4.34
N VAL A 19 -5.90 12.70 3.98
CA VAL A 19 -4.53 13.15 3.68
C VAL A 19 -4.10 14.20 4.70
N ALA A 20 -2.88 14.07 5.22
CA ALA A 20 -2.28 15.04 6.12
C ALA A 20 -0.81 15.28 5.77
N ASP A 21 -0.45 16.57 5.62
CA ASP A 21 0.92 16.99 5.31
C ASP A 21 1.67 17.49 6.54
N LEU A 22 2.91 17.03 6.68
CA LEU A 22 3.89 17.60 7.58
C LEU A 22 5.03 18.20 6.74
N PRO A 23 5.01 19.53 6.51
CA PRO A 23 5.99 20.18 5.63
C PRO A 23 7.39 20.18 6.26
N GLY A 24 8.39 19.89 5.41
CA GLY A 24 9.81 20.00 5.73
C GLY A 24 10.35 21.42 5.53
N ALA A 25 11.67 21.56 5.60
CA ALA A 25 12.39 22.80 5.31
C ALA A 25 12.63 23.02 3.80
N ILE A 26 12.64 21.94 3.01
CA ILE A 26 12.84 21.90 1.56
C ILE A 26 11.56 21.35 0.94
N ASP A 27 11.14 21.93 -0.19
CA ASP A 27 9.85 21.67 -0.84
C ASP A 27 9.99 20.89 -2.16
N ASP A 28 11.14 20.26 -2.39
CA ASP A 28 11.49 19.61 -3.66
C ASP A 28 11.16 18.12 -3.70
N GLU A 29 10.96 17.47 -2.54
CA GLU A 29 10.71 16.03 -2.45
C GLU A 29 9.84 15.72 -1.23
N MET A 30 9.01 14.68 -1.35
CA MET A 30 8.19 14.16 -0.25
C MET A 30 8.33 12.66 -0.04
N VAL A 31 8.07 12.23 1.19
CA VAL A 31 7.87 10.81 1.53
C VAL A 31 6.38 10.60 1.81
N ILE A 32 5.82 9.47 1.38
CA ILE A 32 4.44 9.10 1.67
C ILE A 32 4.41 7.92 2.63
N TYR A 33 3.75 8.07 3.77
CA TYR A 33 3.38 6.98 4.67
C TYR A 33 1.88 6.75 4.52
N GLY A 34 1.48 5.59 4.03
CA GLY A 34 0.06 5.32 3.78
C GLY A 34 -0.35 3.89 4.03
N GLY A 35 -1.62 3.67 4.24
CA GLY A 35 -2.24 2.35 4.39
C GLY A 35 -3.76 2.54 4.38
N HIS A 36 -4.50 1.49 4.04
CA HIS A 36 -5.94 1.60 4.01
C HIS A 36 -6.54 1.62 5.41
N TYR A 37 -7.77 2.11 5.53
CA TYR A 37 -8.51 2.11 6.79
C TYR A 37 -9.86 1.40 6.69
N ASP A 38 -10.26 1.01 5.48
CA ASP A 38 -11.43 0.17 5.30
C ASP A 38 -11.13 -1.28 5.67
N GLY A 39 -12.15 -2.12 5.54
CA GLY A 39 -12.10 -3.53 5.85
C GLY A 39 -13.30 -4.19 5.20
N HIS A 40 -13.25 -5.51 5.04
CA HIS A 40 -14.40 -6.23 4.54
C HIS A 40 -15.62 -6.14 5.47
N ASP A 41 -16.81 -6.09 4.87
CA ASP A 41 -18.12 -6.01 5.51
C ASP A 41 -18.42 -7.13 6.52
N ILE A 42 -17.75 -8.27 6.36
CA ILE A 42 -17.85 -9.43 7.26
C ILE A 42 -16.93 -9.36 8.49
N ALA A 43 -16.04 -8.39 8.56
CA ALA A 43 -14.96 -8.33 9.55
C ALA A 43 -14.98 -7.02 10.34
N VAL A 44 -14.35 -7.05 11.53
CA VAL A 44 -13.98 -5.80 12.23
C VAL A 44 -12.76 -5.16 11.56
N GLY A 45 -11.97 -5.94 10.82
CA GLY A 45 -10.78 -5.46 10.12
C GLY A 45 -9.68 -5.00 11.08
N ALA A 46 -9.53 -5.71 12.21
CA ALA A 46 -8.62 -5.26 13.24
C ALA A 46 -7.15 -5.31 12.80
N LEU A 47 -6.76 -6.40 12.13
CA LEU A 47 -5.44 -6.59 11.56
C LEU A 47 -5.38 -6.13 10.10
N ASP A 48 -6.50 -6.21 9.37
CA ASP A 48 -6.67 -5.78 7.96
C ASP A 48 -7.79 -4.72 7.88
N ASP A 49 -7.50 -3.43 8.03
CA ASP A 49 -6.18 -2.84 8.33
C ASP A 49 -6.17 -1.79 9.44
N ALA A 50 -7.04 -1.93 10.46
CA ALA A 50 -7.08 -0.98 11.56
C ALA A 50 -5.71 -0.84 12.28
N THR A 51 -4.90 -1.90 12.39
CA THR A 51 -3.54 -1.79 12.94
C THR A 51 -2.62 -0.95 12.07
N GLY A 52 -2.68 -1.07 10.74
CA GLY A 52 -1.89 -0.27 9.81
C GLY A 52 -2.27 1.20 9.87
N ALA A 53 -3.58 1.50 9.77
CA ALA A 53 -4.11 2.85 9.91
C ALA A 53 -3.71 3.51 11.25
N VAL A 54 -3.77 2.78 12.37
CA VAL A 54 -3.31 3.27 13.68
C VAL A 54 -1.81 3.55 13.68
N CYS A 55 -0.99 2.73 13.02
CA CYS A 55 0.44 2.96 12.91
C CYS A 55 0.75 4.21 12.07
N VAL A 56 0.02 4.48 10.98
CA VAL A 56 0.14 5.72 10.19
C VAL A 56 -0.19 6.93 11.06
N MET A 57 -1.34 6.91 11.76
CA MET A 57 -1.75 8.01 12.64
C MET A 57 -0.75 8.27 13.77
N GLU A 58 -0.22 7.21 14.39
CA GLU A 58 0.74 7.35 15.48
C GLU A 58 2.12 7.80 14.97
N ALA A 59 2.57 7.34 13.79
CA ALA A 59 3.77 7.86 13.14
C ALA A 59 3.64 9.36 12.84
N ALA A 60 2.49 9.80 12.33
CA ALA A 60 2.20 11.22 12.14
C ALA A 60 2.30 12.00 13.46
N ARG A 61 1.71 11.49 14.54
CA ARG A 61 1.76 12.11 15.88
C ARG A 61 3.18 12.18 16.45
N VAL A 62 4.02 11.19 16.19
CA VAL A 62 5.42 11.15 16.63
C VAL A 62 6.27 12.12 15.80
N LEU A 63 6.23 12.01 14.47
CA LEU A 63 7.06 12.83 13.57
C LEU A 63 6.69 14.32 13.61
N ALA A 64 5.42 14.66 13.83
CA ALA A 64 5.00 16.05 14.01
C ALA A 64 5.67 16.73 15.21
N ARG A 65 6.08 15.97 16.24
CA ARG A 65 6.84 16.52 17.39
C ARG A 65 8.29 16.80 17.03
N GLU A 66 8.83 16.12 16.04
CA GLU A 66 10.20 16.22 15.57
C GLU A 66 10.33 17.09 14.31
N ARG A 67 9.26 17.84 13.95
CA ARG A 67 9.17 18.66 12.73
C ARG A 67 10.41 19.49 12.45
N GLU A 68 10.99 20.12 13.47
CA GLU A 68 12.16 21.00 13.33
C GLU A 68 13.44 20.26 12.89
N HIS A 69 13.43 18.93 12.93
CA HIS A 69 14.52 18.06 12.55
C HIS A 69 14.30 17.35 11.20
N LEU A 70 13.25 17.71 10.45
CA LEU A 70 12.94 17.08 9.15
C LEU A 70 13.25 18.05 8.00
N GLN A 71 14.17 17.67 7.11
CA GLN A 71 14.48 18.50 5.93
C GLN A 71 13.41 18.42 4.85
N ARG A 72 12.89 17.23 4.53
CA ARG A 72 11.88 17.01 3.47
C ARG A 72 10.48 16.86 4.05
N SER A 73 9.47 17.06 3.21
CA SER A 73 8.06 16.90 3.59
C SER A 73 7.69 15.41 3.73
N ILE A 74 6.75 15.12 4.62
CA ILE A 74 6.12 13.79 4.71
C ILE A 74 4.61 13.93 4.69
N ARG A 75 3.96 13.16 3.83
CA ARG A 75 2.52 13.05 3.70
C ARG A 75 2.03 11.74 4.29
N PHE A 76 0.99 11.81 5.10
CA PHE A 76 0.31 10.66 5.69
C PHE A 76 -1.04 10.46 5.01
N ILE A 77 -1.33 9.22 4.59
CA ILE A 77 -2.57 8.92 3.87
C ILE A 77 -3.26 7.70 4.49
N ALA A 78 -4.52 7.84 4.86
CA ALA A 78 -5.41 6.72 5.10
C ALA A 78 -6.24 6.50 3.82
N PHE A 79 -5.94 5.44 3.07
CA PHE A 79 -6.62 5.14 1.82
C PHE A 79 -7.98 4.49 2.07
N ALA A 80 -8.95 4.84 1.24
CA ALA A 80 -10.28 4.26 1.26
C ALA A 80 -10.45 3.18 0.18
N ALA A 81 -11.35 2.24 0.44
CA ALA A 81 -11.81 1.24 -0.54
C ALA A 81 -10.67 0.43 -1.18
N GLU A 82 -9.68 0.04 -0.38
CA GLU A 82 -8.59 -0.85 -0.80
C GLU A 82 -9.13 -2.26 -1.06
N GLU A 83 -9.95 -2.77 -0.14
CA GLU A 83 -10.36 -4.19 -0.06
C GLU A 83 -11.19 -4.64 -1.26
N ILE A 84 -11.74 -3.67 -2.00
CA ILE A 84 -12.57 -3.90 -3.18
C ILE A 84 -11.85 -3.53 -4.50
N GLY A 85 -10.59 -3.06 -4.45
CA GLY A 85 -9.80 -2.86 -5.65
C GLY A 85 -8.78 -1.72 -5.66
N LEU A 86 -8.24 -1.30 -4.51
CA LEU A 86 -7.28 -0.19 -4.41
C LEU A 86 -7.86 1.16 -4.89
N TYR A 87 -9.17 1.38 -4.76
CA TYR A 87 -9.81 2.55 -5.40
C TYR A 87 -9.26 3.86 -4.85
N GLY A 88 -9.04 3.95 -3.54
CA GLY A 88 -8.50 5.15 -2.90
C GLY A 88 -7.11 5.50 -3.37
N SER A 89 -6.16 4.56 -3.33
CA SER A 89 -4.78 4.81 -3.76
C SER A 89 -4.66 5.04 -5.27
N ARG A 90 -5.47 4.37 -6.09
CA ARG A 90 -5.54 4.62 -7.55
C ARG A 90 -6.06 6.02 -7.85
N ALA A 91 -7.19 6.40 -7.25
CA ALA A 91 -7.76 7.73 -7.43
C ALA A 91 -6.76 8.80 -6.97
N TYR A 92 -6.10 8.58 -5.83
CA TYR A 92 -5.08 9.50 -5.33
C TYR A 92 -3.94 9.71 -6.32
N VAL A 93 -3.33 8.63 -6.83
CA VAL A 93 -2.22 8.73 -7.81
C VAL A 93 -2.66 9.40 -9.11
N ALA A 94 -3.88 9.14 -9.58
CA ALA A 94 -4.42 9.79 -10.78
C ALA A 94 -4.66 11.29 -10.58
N GLU A 95 -5.26 11.68 -9.45
CA GLU A 95 -5.55 13.07 -9.12
C GLU A 95 -4.29 13.90 -8.81
N HIS A 96 -3.22 13.25 -8.37
CA HIS A 96 -1.95 13.89 -7.97
C HIS A 96 -0.80 13.49 -8.91
N GLU A 97 -1.09 13.21 -10.18
CA GLU A 97 -0.09 12.72 -11.14
C GLU A 97 1.12 13.65 -11.26
N GLU A 98 0.89 14.96 -11.24
CA GLU A 98 1.95 15.98 -11.29
C GLU A 98 2.88 15.95 -10.07
N GLU A 99 2.42 15.47 -8.92
CA GLU A 99 3.22 15.37 -7.69
C GLU A 99 4.04 14.08 -7.63
N MET A 100 3.74 13.08 -8.49
CA MET A 100 4.36 11.76 -8.40
C MET A 100 5.87 11.79 -8.64
N GLU A 101 6.36 12.74 -9.44
CA GLU A 101 7.80 12.92 -9.69
C GLU A 101 8.57 13.35 -8.43
N ASP A 102 7.90 14.04 -7.49
CA ASP A 102 8.49 14.52 -6.24
C ASP A 102 8.40 13.47 -5.10
N VAL A 103 7.70 12.36 -5.32
CA VAL A 103 7.57 11.30 -4.31
C VAL A 103 8.83 10.46 -4.26
N ARG A 104 9.70 10.74 -3.28
CA ARG A 104 10.98 10.06 -3.07
C ARG A 104 10.83 8.60 -2.64
N PHE A 105 9.83 8.31 -1.82
CA PHE A 105 9.58 6.98 -1.25
C PHE A 105 8.15 6.86 -0.73
N MET A 106 7.52 5.70 -0.92
CA MET A 106 6.23 5.37 -0.30
C MET A 106 6.36 4.13 0.59
N LEU A 107 6.03 4.29 1.88
CA LEU A 107 5.93 3.20 2.85
C LEU A 107 4.47 2.86 3.08
N ASN A 108 4.10 1.62 2.75
CA ASN A 108 2.76 1.10 2.87
C ASN A 108 2.56 0.36 4.20
N PHE A 109 1.46 0.62 4.89
CA PHE A 109 1.18 0.12 6.23
C PHE A 109 0.10 -0.98 6.26
N ASP A 110 -0.33 -1.48 5.10
CA ASP A 110 -1.20 -2.66 5.02
C ASP A 110 -0.59 -3.84 5.78
N GLY A 111 -1.29 -4.25 6.83
CA GLY A 111 -0.91 -5.32 7.73
C GLY A 111 0.24 -4.98 8.66
N ALA A 112 0.61 -3.71 8.76
CA ALA A 112 1.59 -3.23 9.73
C ALA A 112 1.02 -3.29 11.16
N GLY A 113 1.90 -3.45 12.16
CA GLY A 113 1.49 -3.52 13.56
C GLY A 113 0.82 -4.85 13.97
N ARG A 114 0.70 -5.82 13.05
CA ARG A 114 0.30 -7.20 13.35
C ARG A 114 1.35 -7.91 14.21
N SER A 115 0.93 -8.92 14.97
CA SER A 115 1.85 -9.74 15.78
C SER A 115 2.99 -10.33 14.94
N GLY A 116 4.23 -9.96 15.24
CA GLY A 116 5.40 -10.37 14.45
C GLY A 116 6.59 -9.47 14.74
N ARG A 117 7.61 -9.55 13.89
CA ARG A 117 8.70 -8.57 13.84
C ARG A 117 8.30 -7.43 12.90
N GLN A 118 8.65 -6.19 13.22
CA GLN A 118 8.22 -5.06 12.38
C GLN A 118 9.41 -4.54 11.56
N GLY A 119 9.36 -4.69 10.25
CA GLY A 119 10.41 -4.25 9.34
C GLY A 119 9.89 -3.98 7.93
N PHE A 120 10.77 -4.13 6.94
CA PHE A 120 10.59 -3.56 5.61
C PHE A 120 10.56 -4.65 4.53
N GLY A 121 9.43 -4.79 3.83
CA GLY A 121 9.32 -5.56 2.60
C GLY A 121 9.49 -4.66 1.37
N LEU A 122 10.72 -4.54 0.88
CA LEU A 122 11.05 -3.65 -0.25
C LEU A 122 10.51 -4.22 -1.56
N HIS A 123 9.97 -3.36 -2.43
CA HIS A 123 9.29 -3.81 -3.64
C HIS A 123 10.17 -3.88 -4.89
N GLY A 124 11.31 -4.53 -4.76
CA GLY A 124 12.23 -4.72 -5.88
C GLY A 124 13.24 -3.58 -6.03
N TRP A 125 13.67 -2.94 -4.94
CA TRP A 125 14.78 -1.97 -4.93
C TRP A 125 15.94 -2.50 -4.06
N PRO A 126 16.84 -3.37 -4.60
CA PRO A 126 17.89 -4.03 -3.81
C PRO A 126 18.84 -3.07 -3.10
N LYS A 127 19.12 -1.90 -3.69
CA LYS A 127 19.99 -0.89 -3.08
C LYS A 127 19.44 -0.34 -1.76
N LEU A 128 18.11 -0.39 -1.55
CA LEU A 128 17.50 0.03 -0.29
C LEU A 128 17.78 -0.95 0.86
N GLU A 129 18.10 -2.23 0.60
CA GLU A 129 18.39 -3.19 1.67
C GLU A 129 19.56 -2.73 2.54
N ARG A 130 20.63 -2.25 1.89
CA ARG A 130 21.77 -1.71 2.60
C ARG A 130 21.40 -0.47 3.40
N PHE A 131 20.64 0.45 2.81
CA PHE A 131 20.21 1.67 3.49
C PHE A 131 19.40 1.37 4.75
N PHE A 132 18.38 0.51 4.66
CA PHE A 132 17.58 0.12 5.83
C PHE A 132 18.38 -0.74 6.82
N GLY A 133 19.34 -1.55 6.36
CA GLY A 133 20.28 -2.27 7.21
C GLY A 133 21.20 -1.34 8.01
N ASP A 134 21.64 -0.24 7.40
CA ASP A 134 22.44 0.80 8.07
C ASP A 134 21.59 1.56 9.11
N VAL A 135 20.31 1.84 8.83
CA VAL A 135 19.36 2.40 9.81
C VAL A 135 19.23 1.49 11.02
N ALA A 136 18.99 0.20 10.81
CA ALA A 136 18.86 -0.80 11.86
C ALA A 136 20.15 -0.92 12.70
N SER A 137 21.31 -0.93 12.03
CA SER A 137 22.63 -1.03 12.67
C SER A 137 22.96 0.20 13.52
N ALA A 138 22.59 1.41 13.07
CA ALA A 138 22.87 2.66 13.79
C ALA A 138 22.20 2.72 15.18
N ILE A 139 21.08 2.01 15.36
CA ILE A 139 20.31 1.97 16.61
C ILE A 139 20.49 0.64 17.37
N GLY A 140 21.25 -0.31 16.82
CA GLY A 140 21.50 -1.61 17.43
C GLY A 140 20.27 -2.52 17.51
N VAL A 141 19.32 -2.36 16.58
CA VAL A 141 18.09 -3.17 16.52
C VAL A 141 18.14 -4.07 15.29
N ASP A 142 17.71 -5.32 15.44
CA ASP A 142 17.55 -6.26 14.33
C ASP A 142 16.18 -6.05 13.67
N ILE A 143 16.16 -5.31 12.56
CA ILE A 143 14.95 -5.06 11.76
C ILE A 143 14.95 -6.00 10.55
N PRO A 144 13.90 -6.83 10.36
CA PRO A 144 13.86 -7.73 9.21
C PRO A 144 13.67 -6.93 7.92
N ILE A 145 14.43 -7.29 6.89
CA ILE A 145 14.37 -6.67 5.57
C ILE A 145 14.23 -7.78 4.53
N SER A 146 13.32 -7.60 3.58
CA SER A 146 13.16 -8.52 2.47
C SER A 146 12.90 -7.80 1.15
N GLN A 147 12.90 -8.57 0.07
CA GLN A 147 12.42 -8.14 -1.24
C GLN A 147 11.26 -9.01 -1.68
N GLY A 148 10.26 -8.38 -2.28
CA GLY A 148 9.15 -9.05 -2.96
C GLY A 148 8.36 -8.03 -3.73
N VAL A 149 7.73 -8.40 -4.84
CA VAL A 149 6.81 -7.52 -5.56
C VAL A 149 5.44 -8.17 -5.48
N SER A 150 4.38 -7.40 -5.24
CA SER A 150 3.01 -7.88 -5.24
C SER A 150 2.04 -6.78 -5.64
N PRO A 151 0.99 -7.07 -6.42
CA PRO A 151 0.05 -6.07 -6.89
C PRO A 151 -1.15 -5.82 -5.96
N TYR A 152 -1.11 -6.29 -4.71
CA TYR A 152 -2.29 -6.50 -3.88
C TYR A 152 -2.40 -5.52 -2.69
N SER A 153 -1.90 -4.28 -2.83
CA SER A 153 -2.02 -3.27 -1.77
C SER A 153 -1.73 -1.86 -2.30
N ASP A 154 -1.95 -0.83 -1.49
CA ASP A 154 -1.94 0.59 -1.87
C ASP A 154 -0.61 1.14 -2.39
N HIS A 155 0.51 0.45 -2.14
CA HIS A 155 1.79 0.82 -2.77
C HIS A 155 1.80 0.59 -4.29
N TRP A 156 0.92 -0.28 -4.80
CA TRP A 156 0.99 -0.76 -6.17
C TRP A 156 0.84 0.36 -7.21
N PRO A 157 -0.14 1.28 -7.11
CA PRO A 157 -0.22 2.44 -8.00
C PRO A 157 1.04 3.31 -8.00
N PHE A 158 1.69 3.51 -6.85
CA PHE A 158 2.95 4.26 -6.75
C PHE A 158 4.12 3.50 -7.41
N LEU A 159 4.22 2.19 -7.17
CA LEU A 159 5.22 1.34 -7.82
C LEU A 159 5.10 1.41 -9.35
N LEU A 160 3.87 1.41 -9.87
CA LEU A 160 3.62 1.53 -11.31
C LEU A 160 4.10 2.87 -11.89
N LYS A 161 4.10 3.95 -11.11
CA LYS A 161 4.69 5.25 -11.49
C LYS A 161 6.23 5.30 -11.32
N GLY A 162 6.88 4.17 -11.04
CA GLY A 162 8.34 4.10 -10.88
C GLY A 162 8.85 4.45 -9.48
N ILE A 163 7.97 4.79 -8.55
CA ILE A 163 8.34 5.27 -7.21
C ILE A 163 8.89 4.11 -6.36
N PRO A 164 10.03 4.30 -5.67
CA PRO A 164 10.51 3.34 -4.68
C PRO A 164 9.48 3.10 -3.57
N THR A 165 9.08 1.84 -3.39
CA THR A 165 8.06 1.47 -2.40
C THR A 165 8.53 0.34 -1.47
N SER A 166 7.91 0.28 -0.29
CA SER A 166 8.06 -0.83 0.67
C SER A 166 6.76 -1.06 1.43
N GLY A 167 6.50 -2.30 1.83
CA GLY A 167 5.56 -2.60 2.91
C GLY A 167 6.24 -2.49 4.28
N MET A 168 5.48 -2.06 5.27
CA MET A 168 5.79 -2.09 6.69
C MET A 168 5.05 -3.26 7.34
N GLY A 169 5.73 -4.03 8.18
CA GLY A 169 5.11 -5.18 8.85
C GLY A 169 6.11 -6.32 9.02
N ASP A 170 5.65 -7.55 9.13
CA ASP A 170 6.55 -8.70 9.25
C ASP A 170 6.80 -9.35 7.88
N PRO A 171 7.93 -9.04 7.20
CA PRO A 171 8.22 -9.57 5.88
C PRO A 171 8.43 -11.10 5.86
N GLU A 172 8.60 -11.73 7.02
CA GLU A 172 8.79 -13.17 7.17
C GLU A 172 7.48 -13.88 7.57
N GLU A 173 6.48 -13.14 8.05
CA GLU A 173 5.24 -13.69 8.60
C GLU A 173 4.46 -14.53 7.60
N ALA A 174 4.23 -14.01 6.40
CA ALA A 174 3.44 -14.73 5.38
C ALA A 174 4.05 -16.10 5.07
N ARG A 175 5.40 -16.20 5.03
CA ARG A 175 6.12 -17.46 4.85
C ARG A 175 6.00 -18.38 6.06
N ARG A 176 6.00 -17.83 7.28
CA ARG A 176 5.91 -18.60 8.53
C ARG A 176 4.50 -19.11 8.83
N ARG A 177 3.47 -18.31 8.56
CA ARG A 177 2.06 -18.62 8.87
C ARG A 177 1.37 -19.42 7.76
N GLY A 178 1.90 -19.41 6.54
CA GLY A 178 1.34 -20.16 5.42
C GLY A 178 -0.02 -19.64 4.94
N GLY A 179 -0.31 -18.35 5.12
CA GLY A 179 -1.57 -17.72 4.70
C GLY A 179 -1.86 -16.39 5.40
N ARG A 180 -3.06 -15.83 5.17
CA ARG A 180 -3.54 -14.53 5.69
C ARG A 180 -3.96 -14.53 7.17
N GLY A 181 -3.83 -15.67 7.87
CA GLY A 181 -4.27 -15.79 9.25
C GLY A 181 -5.77 -15.51 9.41
N TYR A 182 -6.12 -14.46 10.16
CA TYR A 182 -7.50 -14.04 10.38
C TYR A 182 -8.00 -12.99 9.37
N GLY A 183 -7.11 -12.39 8.55
CA GLY A 183 -7.49 -11.33 7.61
C GLY A 183 -8.63 -11.75 6.69
N HIS A 184 -9.52 -10.80 6.38
CA HIS A 184 -10.73 -11.02 5.57
C HIS A 184 -11.69 -12.06 6.18
N THR A 185 -11.68 -12.25 7.50
CA THR A 185 -12.64 -13.13 8.19
C THR A 185 -13.32 -12.40 9.33
N MET A 186 -14.51 -12.87 9.72
CA MET A 186 -15.22 -12.42 10.93
C MET A 186 -14.43 -12.60 12.24
N HIS A 187 -13.30 -13.31 12.20
CA HIS A 187 -12.41 -13.51 13.34
C HIS A 187 -11.26 -12.50 13.38
N ASP A 188 -11.13 -11.64 12.37
CA ASP A 188 -10.24 -10.49 12.44
C ASP A 188 -10.82 -9.45 13.41
N THR A 189 -10.37 -9.52 14.66
CA THR A 189 -10.98 -8.85 15.81
C THR A 189 -9.89 -8.27 16.71
N VAL A 190 -10.25 -7.22 17.45
CA VAL A 190 -9.31 -6.37 18.21
C VAL A 190 -8.46 -7.14 19.22
N ASP A 191 -8.96 -8.26 19.76
CA ASP A 191 -8.21 -9.09 20.71
C ASP A 191 -6.97 -9.78 20.11
N LYS A 192 -6.80 -9.74 18.78
CA LYS A 192 -5.60 -10.24 18.08
C LYS A 192 -4.52 -9.17 17.90
N ALA A 193 -4.85 -7.90 18.17
CA ALA A 193 -3.92 -6.79 18.06
C ALA A 193 -2.84 -6.88 19.15
N ASP A 194 -1.58 -6.65 18.78
CA ASP A 194 -0.43 -6.64 19.70
C ASP A 194 0.12 -5.22 19.84
N LEU A 195 -0.07 -4.60 21.01
CA LEU A 195 0.45 -3.27 21.30
C LEU A 195 1.98 -3.19 21.28
N ARG A 196 2.69 -4.30 21.56
CA ARG A 196 4.16 -4.33 21.41
C ARG A 196 4.51 -4.14 19.94
N ALA A 197 3.85 -4.90 19.06
CA ALA A 197 4.09 -4.85 17.63
C ALA A 197 3.74 -3.47 17.05
N GLN A 198 2.61 -2.87 17.43
CA GLN A 198 2.28 -1.50 16.99
C GLN A 198 3.33 -0.47 17.42
N ARG A 199 3.83 -0.55 18.66
CA ARG A 199 4.90 0.35 19.15
C ARG A 199 6.20 0.16 18.40
N GLU A 200 6.58 -1.10 18.15
CA GLU A 200 7.77 -1.44 17.37
C GLU A 200 7.64 -0.96 15.92
N CYS A 201 6.45 -1.10 15.32
CA CYS A 201 6.15 -0.63 13.98
C CYS A 201 6.38 0.88 13.87
N VAL A 202 5.73 1.64 14.76
CA VAL A 202 5.86 3.11 14.80
C VAL A 202 7.30 3.53 15.07
N ALA A 203 8.01 2.85 15.98
CA ALA A 203 9.40 3.18 16.28
C ALA A 203 10.30 2.97 15.05
N ASN A 204 10.20 1.80 14.42
CA ASN A 204 11.04 1.45 13.27
C ASN A 204 10.73 2.33 12.04
N SER A 205 9.45 2.59 11.76
CA SER A 205 9.07 3.47 10.66
C SER A 205 9.46 4.92 10.95
N SER A 206 9.26 5.45 12.16
CA SER A 206 9.67 6.83 12.49
C SER A 206 11.18 7.03 12.40
N LEU A 207 11.98 6.04 12.83
CA LEU A 207 13.44 6.08 12.70
C LEU A 207 13.88 6.06 11.23
N ALA A 208 13.24 5.23 10.40
CA ALA A 208 13.46 5.24 8.96
C ALA A 208 13.07 6.59 8.34
N ALA A 209 11.90 7.16 8.69
CA ALA A 209 11.46 8.47 8.21
C ALA A 209 12.50 9.55 8.49
N VAL A 210 12.99 9.65 9.73
CA VAL A 210 14.04 10.61 10.09
C VAL A 210 15.27 10.45 9.20
N ARG A 211 15.69 9.22 8.88
CA ARG A 211 16.85 9.02 7.99
C ARG A 211 16.54 9.39 6.53
N ILE A 212 15.41 8.95 6.00
CA ILE A 212 15.00 9.16 4.60
C ILE A 212 14.83 10.66 4.32
N LEU A 213 14.16 11.37 5.23
CA LEU A 213 13.83 12.79 5.09
C LEU A 213 15.07 13.69 5.18
N ASN A 214 16.12 13.26 5.86
CA ASN A 214 17.31 14.09 6.13
C ASN A 214 18.57 13.73 5.31
N THR A 215 18.58 12.60 4.60
CA THR A 215 19.77 12.20 3.82
C THR A 215 19.76 12.83 2.43
N ASP A 216 20.89 13.38 1.98
CA ASP A 216 21.05 13.79 0.57
C ASP A 216 21.54 12.63 -0.31
N ASP A 217 22.17 11.62 0.31
CA ASP A 217 22.65 10.42 -0.37
C ASP A 217 21.54 9.36 -0.44
N TRP A 218 20.52 9.61 -1.28
CA TRP A 218 19.47 8.63 -1.57
C TRP A 218 20.01 7.55 -2.53
N PRO A 219 19.94 6.25 -2.21
CA PRO A 219 20.63 5.22 -2.98
C PRO A 219 19.90 4.80 -4.27
N VAL A 220 18.70 5.32 -4.52
CA VAL A 220 17.82 4.91 -5.63
C VAL A 220 17.16 6.13 -6.27
N SER A 221 16.75 5.97 -7.53
CA SER A 221 15.88 6.91 -8.24
C SER A 221 14.57 6.22 -8.58
N HIS A 222 13.63 6.99 -9.13
CA HIS A 222 12.50 6.41 -9.84
C HIS A 222 12.97 5.52 -10.98
N ARG A 223 12.17 4.50 -11.26
CA ARG A 223 12.32 3.65 -12.44
C ARG A 223 11.61 4.27 -13.64
N THR A 224 12.13 4.01 -14.83
CA THR A 224 11.38 4.29 -16.05
C THR A 224 10.20 3.33 -16.18
N GLN A 225 9.24 3.70 -17.03
CA GLN A 225 8.10 2.81 -17.32
C GLN A 225 8.57 1.45 -17.89
N GLU A 226 9.59 1.45 -18.75
CA GLU A 226 10.19 0.23 -19.31
C GLU A 226 10.76 -0.67 -18.20
N GLU A 227 11.49 -0.10 -17.23
CA GLU A 227 12.03 -0.85 -16.09
C GLU A 227 10.93 -1.43 -15.19
N ILE A 228 9.81 -0.72 -15.04
CA ILE A 228 8.63 -1.22 -14.31
C ILE A 228 7.97 -2.37 -15.05
N GLU A 229 7.75 -2.25 -16.35
CA GLU A 229 7.18 -3.34 -17.17
C GLU A 229 8.05 -4.60 -17.11
N GLU A 230 9.37 -4.45 -17.21
CA GLU A 230 10.32 -5.55 -17.05
C GLU A 230 10.27 -6.17 -15.65
N LEU A 231 10.18 -5.35 -14.60
CA LEU A 231 10.06 -5.83 -13.22
C LEU A 231 8.78 -6.65 -13.03
N VAL A 232 7.64 -6.13 -13.47
CA VAL A 232 6.33 -6.77 -13.32
C VAL A 232 6.27 -8.08 -14.09
N LYS A 233 6.75 -8.08 -15.34
CA LYS A 233 6.86 -9.29 -16.17
C LYS A 233 7.82 -10.31 -15.58
N GLY A 234 8.99 -9.88 -15.12
CA GLY A 234 9.98 -10.75 -14.48
C GLY A 234 9.47 -11.44 -13.20
N ARG A 235 8.38 -10.95 -12.62
CA ARG A 235 7.71 -11.51 -11.44
C ARG A 235 6.46 -12.33 -11.78
N GLY A 236 6.11 -12.47 -13.05
CA GLY A 236 4.93 -13.24 -13.50
C GLY A 236 3.60 -12.54 -13.24
N TYR A 237 3.61 -11.22 -13.05
CA TYR A 237 2.39 -10.43 -12.89
C TYR A 237 1.90 -9.80 -14.20
N ASP A 238 2.63 -10.03 -15.31
CA ASP A 238 2.17 -9.70 -16.66
C ASP A 238 0.86 -10.43 -17.00
N GLU A 239 0.72 -11.69 -16.60
CA GLU A 239 -0.54 -12.43 -16.73
C GLU A 239 -1.65 -11.84 -15.83
N THR A 240 -1.31 -11.32 -14.65
CA THR A 240 -2.29 -10.68 -13.75
C THR A 240 -2.80 -9.37 -14.34
N LEU A 241 -1.91 -8.55 -14.93
CA LEU A 241 -2.30 -7.35 -15.66
C LEU A 241 -3.10 -7.70 -16.93
N ALA A 242 -2.66 -8.71 -17.68
CA ALA A 242 -3.35 -9.19 -18.87
C ALA A 242 -4.72 -9.81 -18.55
N LEU A 243 -4.91 -10.39 -17.35
CA LEU A 243 -6.19 -10.92 -16.91
C LEU A 243 -7.26 -9.84 -16.82
N GLY A 244 -6.90 -8.62 -16.41
CA GLY A 244 -7.83 -7.48 -16.42
C GLY A 244 -8.32 -7.17 -17.83
N ALA A 245 -7.40 -7.11 -18.80
CA ALA A 245 -7.73 -6.91 -20.21
C ALA A 245 -8.55 -8.07 -20.79
N TRP A 246 -8.16 -9.31 -20.51
CA TRP A 246 -8.90 -10.49 -20.94
C TRP A 246 -10.31 -10.53 -20.32
N LEU A 247 -10.46 -10.20 -19.03
CA LEU A 247 -11.75 -10.18 -18.35
C LEU A 247 -12.66 -9.12 -18.97
N LYS A 248 -12.10 -7.95 -19.33
CA LYS A 248 -12.83 -6.92 -20.08
C LYS A 248 -13.36 -7.47 -21.41
N ASP A 249 -12.52 -8.11 -22.21
CA ASP A 249 -12.91 -8.68 -23.50
C ASP A 249 -13.96 -9.78 -23.29
N TYR A 250 -13.73 -10.70 -22.36
CA TYR A 250 -14.61 -11.80 -22.00
C TYR A 250 -16.01 -11.32 -21.61
N LEU A 251 -16.09 -10.28 -20.76
CA LEU A 251 -17.33 -9.67 -20.30
C LEU A 251 -18.00 -8.85 -21.40
N THR A 252 -17.23 -8.18 -22.25
CA THR A 252 -17.75 -7.41 -23.41
C THR A 252 -18.43 -8.33 -24.42
N GLU A 253 -17.81 -9.45 -24.78
CA GLU A 253 -18.40 -10.46 -25.67
C GLU A 253 -19.70 -11.05 -25.12
N ARG A 254 -19.78 -11.20 -23.79
CA ARG A 254 -20.93 -11.79 -23.08
C ARG A 254 -21.91 -10.76 -22.57
N ARG A 255 -21.73 -9.49 -22.95
CA ARG A 255 -22.49 -8.36 -22.42
C ARG A 255 -23.98 -8.58 -22.50
N GLY A 256 -24.51 -9.16 -23.58
CA GLY A 256 -25.95 -9.45 -23.71
C GLY A 256 -26.53 -10.37 -22.60
N GLN A 257 -25.71 -11.28 -22.07
CA GLN A 257 -26.09 -12.29 -21.07
C GLN A 257 -25.85 -11.83 -19.63
N LEU A 258 -25.17 -10.69 -19.44
CA LEU A 258 -24.91 -10.14 -18.12
C LEU A 258 -26.20 -9.59 -17.48
N ARG A 259 -26.28 -9.71 -16.16
CA ARG A 259 -27.32 -9.05 -15.36
C ARG A 259 -27.21 -7.52 -15.53
N PRO A 260 -28.31 -6.75 -15.43
CA PRO A 260 -28.28 -5.30 -15.57
C PRO A 260 -27.22 -4.60 -14.71
N GLU A 261 -27.01 -5.07 -13.48
CA GLU A 261 -26.07 -4.50 -12.51
C GLU A 261 -24.61 -4.67 -12.95
N ALA A 262 -24.29 -5.80 -13.59
CA ALA A 262 -22.96 -6.06 -14.14
C ALA A 262 -22.67 -5.22 -15.40
N LYS A 263 -23.71 -4.95 -16.22
CA LYS A 263 -23.60 -4.03 -17.36
C LYS A 263 -23.33 -2.60 -16.89
N ALA A 264 -24.11 -2.14 -15.91
CA ALA A 264 -23.96 -0.80 -15.34
C ALA A 264 -22.60 -0.60 -14.66
N TYR A 265 -22.04 -1.63 -14.03
CA TYR A 265 -20.69 -1.60 -13.48
C TYR A 265 -19.62 -1.47 -14.59
N LEU A 266 -19.71 -2.26 -15.66
CA LEU A 266 -18.76 -2.19 -16.77
C LEU A 266 -18.76 -0.83 -17.47
N ASP A 267 -19.92 -0.20 -17.59
CA ASP A 267 -20.03 1.15 -18.18
C ASP A 267 -19.36 2.22 -17.35
N ARG A 268 -19.38 2.08 -16.02
CA ARG A 268 -18.63 2.95 -15.10
C ARG A 268 -17.13 2.73 -15.20
N LEU A 269 -16.68 1.47 -15.25
CA LEU A 269 -15.27 1.16 -15.42
C LEU A 269 -14.71 1.70 -16.73
N THR A 270 -15.43 1.62 -17.85
CA THR A 270 -14.93 2.16 -19.12
C THR A 270 -14.74 3.68 -19.13
N ALA A 271 -15.42 4.42 -18.22
CA ALA A 271 -15.22 5.86 -18.07
C ALA A 271 -14.00 6.20 -17.20
N SER A 272 -13.69 5.39 -16.19
CA SER A 272 -12.57 5.66 -15.25
C SER A 272 -11.26 4.96 -15.61
N TRP A 273 -11.30 3.89 -16.43
CA TRP A 273 -10.11 3.09 -16.75
C TRP A 273 -9.15 3.74 -17.75
N GLU A 274 -9.63 4.64 -18.61
CA GLU A 274 -8.72 5.44 -19.46
C GLU A 274 -7.93 6.49 -18.65
N GLU A 275 -8.37 6.78 -17.41
CA GLU A 275 -7.73 7.73 -16.48
C GLU A 275 -6.89 7.04 -15.39
N SER A 276 -6.95 5.69 -15.26
CA SER A 276 -6.42 4.94 -14.11
C SER A 276 -5.26 3.96 -14.43
N ILE A 277 -4.72 4.00 -15.65
CA ILE A 277 -3.47 3.30 -16.06
C ILE A 277 -2.44 4.38 -16.37
#